data_AF-A0A2A2K193-F1
#
_entry.id   AF-A0A2A2K193-F1
#
_cell.length_a   1.000
_cell.length_b   1.000
_cell.length_c   1.000
_cell.angle_alpha   90.00
_cell.angle_beta   90.00
_cell.angle_gamma   90.00
#
_symmetry.space_group_name_H-M   'P 1'
#
loop_
_entity.id
_entity.type
_entity.pdbx_description
1 polymer ?
#
loop_
_entity_poly.entity_id
_entity_poly.type
_entity_poly.pdbx_seq_one_letter_code
_entity_poly.pdbx_strand_id
1 'polypeptide(L)'
;MQDGKVATFTSNADGHFDDAAIERMAADARSRAPEVSSRNCADGRDGGPRQLVVHTTRAGKRAMIVCTNRIEAAATAGAMASAHAAVVKRDALQTALSSVMVTRASIANNASIPPADRASALKDIDDALVELRNEMAGIGKD
;
A
#
# COMPACT_ATOMS: atom_id res chain seq x y z
N MET A 1 12.43 -3.93 -34.29
CA MET A 1 13.64 -3.52 -33.55
C MET A 1 13.67 -2.01 -33.56
N GLN A 2 13.40 -1.36 -32.43
CA GLN A 2 13.33 0.10 -32.33
C GLN A 2 14.76 0.66 -32.25
N ASP A 3 15.08 1.58 -33.14
CA ASP A 3 16.37 2.28 -33.21
C ASP A 3 16.70 2.93 -31.86
N GLY A 4 17.73 2.38 -31.19
CA GLY A 4 18.28 2.85 -29.94
C GLY A 4 19.03 4.17 -30.07
N LYS A 5 18.34 5.25 -30.49
CA LYS A 5 18.90 6.61 -30.41
C LYS A 5 18.85 7.09 -28.96
N VAL A 6 19.93 6.85 -28.23
CA VAL A 6 20.21 7.60 -27.00
C VAL A 6 20.58 9.02 -27.44
N ALA A 7 19.66 9.95 -27.25
CA ALA A 7 19.97 11.35 -27.46
C ALA A 7 20.74 11.87 -26.24
N THR A 8 22.05 12.07 -26.40
CA THR A 8 22.90 12.77 -25.44
C THR A 8 22.67 14.26 -25.61
N PHE A 9 21.69 14.79 -24.89
CA PHE A 9 21.43 16.21 -24.87
C PHE A 9 22.46 16.87 -23.95
N THR A 10 23.14 17.91 -24.43
CA THR A 10 24.07 18.81 -23.69
C THR A 10 25.56 18.45 -23.66
N SER A 11 26.11 17.87 -24.72
CA SER A 11 27.56 17.95 -24.97
C SER A 11 27.88 18.87 -26.15
N ASN A 12 28.93 19.69 -26.01
CA ASN A 12 29.59 20.40 -27.09
C ASN A 12 30.13 19.41 -28.14
N ALA A 13 30.57 19.93 -29.28
CA ALA A 13 31.12 19.10 -30.37
C ALA A 13 32.38 18.29 -29.98
N ASP A 14 33.04 18.66 -28.88
CA ASP A 14 34.20 18.00 -28.27
C ASP A 14 33.83 16.94 -27.21
N GLY A 15 32.53 16.70 -26.97
CA GLY A 15 32.04 15.72 -26.02
C GLY A 15 31.99 16.20 -24.56
N HIS A 16 32.39 17.45 -24.27
CA HIS A 16 32.26 18.03 -22.95
C HIS A 16 30.85 18.59 -22.72
N PHE A 17 30.37 18.55 -21.48
CA PHE A 17 29.06 19.11 -21.15
C PHE A 17 29.04 20.64 -21.36
N ASP A 18 27.97 21.15 -21.98
CA ASP A 18 27.78 22.60 -22.16
C ASP A 18 27.14 23.19 -20.89
N ASP A 19 27.99 23.66 -19.97
CA ASP A 19 27.56 24.28 -18.71
C ASP A 19 26.56 25.42 -18.92
N ALA A 20 26.73 26.23 -19.98
CA ALA A 20 25.82 27.34 -20.27
C ALA A 20 24.45 26.85 -20.79
N ALA A 21 24.40 25.76 -21.55
CA ALA A 21 23.13 25.12 -21.90
C ALA A 21 22.46 24.50 -20.67
N ILE A 22 23.22 23.82 -19.81
CA ILE A 22 22.72 23.22 -18.57
C ILE A 22 22.14 24.29 -17.64
N GLU A 23 22.83 25.41 -17.47
CA GLU A 23 22.36 26.53 -16.64
C GLU A 23 21.06 27.14 -17.19
N ARG A 24 20.95 27.32 -18.52
CA ARG A 24 19.71 27.82 -19.16
C ARG A 24 18.54 26.86 -18.97
N MET A 25 18.76 25.57 -19.14
CA MET A 25 17.73 24.56 -18.89
C MET A 25 17.29 24.54 -17.42
N ALA A 26 18.26 24.62 -16.50
CA ALA A 26 17.97 24.68 -15.06
C ALA A 26 17.21 25.97 -14.69
N ALA A 27 17.54 27.11 -15.30
CA ALA A 27 16.84 28.37 -15.08
C ALA A 27 15.40 28.32 -15.61
N ASP A 28 15.17 27.79 -16.82
CA ASP A 28 13.82 27.59 -17.37
C ASP A 28 12.98 26.67 -16.48
N ALA A 29 13.55 25.53 -16.06
CA ALA A 29 12.88 24.60 -15.16
C ALA A 29 12.47 25.25 -13.83
N ARG A 30 13.38 26.01 -13.20
CA ARG A 30 13.08 26.75 -11.95
C ARG A 30 12.01 27.82 -12.15
N SER A 31 12.01 28.51 -13.30
CA SER A 31 11.02 29.55 -13.60
C SER A 31 9.60 29.01 -13.75
N ARG A 32 9.46 27.76 -14.22
CA ARG A 32 8.18 27.07 -14.40
C ARG A 32 7.75 26.26 -13.18
N ALA A 33 8.66 26.07 -12.22
CA ALA A 33 8.39 25.32 -11.01
C ALA A 33 7.34 26.05 -10.17
N PRO A 34 6.32 25.34 -9.65
CA PRO A 34 5.37 25.92 -8.73
C PRO A 34 6.04 26.24 -7.39
N GLU A 35 5.56 27.28 -6.72
CA GLU A 35 5.89 27.51 -5.31
C GLU A 35 5.23 26.41 -4.47
N VAL A 36 6.01 25.71 -3.63
CA VAL A 36 5.49 24.66 -2.75
C VAL A 36 5.55 25.13 -1.31
N SER A 37 4.42 25.08 -0.62
CA SER A 37 4.31 25.42 0.80
C SER A 37 3.53 24.35 1.55
N SER A 38 3.71 24.26 2.87
CA SER A 38 2.97 23.36 3.74
C SER A 38 2.21 24.15 4.80
N ARG A 39 0.98 23.73 5.11
CA ARG A 39 0.17 24.29 6.21
C ARG A 39 -0.99 23.37 6.58
N ASN A 40 -1.80 23.82 7.54
CA ASN A 40 -3.11 23.27 7.80
C ASN A 40 -4.11 23.75 6.74
N CYS A 41 -4.83 22.79 6.16
CA CYS A 41 -5.88 23.03 5.18
C CYS A 41 -7.26 22.94 5.84
N ALA A 42 -8.18 23.80 5.41
CA ALA A 42 -9.57 23.81 5.85
C ALA A 42 -10.49 23.21 4.78
N ASP A 43 -11.41 22.35 5.19
CA ASP A 43 -12.39 21.76 4.27
C ASP A 43 -13.30 22.84 3.66
N GLY A 44 -13.68 22.64 2.40
CA GLY A 44 -14.46 23.60 1.61
C GLY A 44 -13.62 24.75 1.05
N ARG A 45 -12.72 25.34 1.84
CA ARG A 45 -11.80 26.39 1.36
C ARG A 45 -10.65 25.80 0.54
N ASP A 46 -10.02 24.76 1.07
CA ASP A 46 -8.84 24.10 0.51
C ASP A 46 -9.22 22.75 -0.12
N GLY A 47 -10.44 22.67 -0.66
CA GLY A 47 -10.99 21.45 -1.23
C GLY A 47 -11.41 20.41 -0.19
N GLY A 48 -11.58 19.16 -0.65
CA GLY A 48 -12.12 18.07 0.17
C GLY A 48 -11.08 17.41 1.09
N PRO A 49 -11.52 16.65 2.10
CA PRO A 49 -10.63 16.06 3.11
C PRO A 49 -9.62 15.04 2.54
N ARG A 50 -9.87 14.50 1.34
CA ARG A 50 -8.95 13.58 0.64
C ARG A 50 -7.90 14.30 -0.23
N GLN A 51 -8.01 15.62 -0.42
CA GLN A 51 -7.02 16.39 -1.16
C GLN A 51 -5.85 16.76 -0.23
N LEU A 52 -4.79 15.96 -0.31
CA LEU A 52 -3.55 16.17 0.46
C LEU A 52 -2.67 17.27 -0.13
N VAL A 53 -2.79 17.51 -1.43
CA VAL A 53 -2.10 18.61 -2.14
C VAL A 53 -3.13 19.46 -2.85
N VAL A 54 -3.13 20.75 -2.54
CA VAL A 54 -4.03 21.73 -3.13
C VAL A 54 -3.26 22.54 -4.16
N HIS A 55 -3.76 22.56 -5.38
CA HIS A 55 -3.20 23.36 -6.47
C HIS A 55 -3.89 24.73 -6.48
N THR A 56 -3.10 25.80 -6.55
CA THR A 56 -3.61 27.17 -6.55
C THR A 56 -2.67 28.09 -7.33
N THR A 57 -2.98 29.37 -7.34
CA THR A 57 -2.16 30.42 -7.96
C THR A 57 -1.90 31.51 -6.93
N ARG A 58 -0.65 31.91 -6.74
CA ARG A 58 -0.25 33.05 -5.88
C ARG A 58 0.60 34.01 -6.68
N ALA A 59 0.28 35.31 -6.60
CA ALA A 59 1.01 36.36 -7.32
C ALA A 59 1.21 36.05 -8.83
N GLY A 60 0.20 35.45 -9.47
CA GLY A 60 0.25 35.06 -10.89
C GLY A 60 1.10 33.82 -11.20
N LYS A 61 1.68 33.15 -10.20
CA LYS A 61 2.46 31.92 -10.36
C LYS A 61 1.73 30.71 -9.81
N ARG A 62 1.99 29.54 -10.39
CA ARG A 62 1.48 28.26 -9.89
C ARG A 62 2.00 28.03 -8.47
N ALA A 63 1.12 27.60 -7.57
CA ALA A 63 1.47 27.25 -6.22
C ALA A 63 0.82 25.91 -5.83
N MET A 64 1.51 25.14 -5.00
CA MET A 64 1.02 23.90 -4.41
C MET A 64 1.11 24.00 -2.89
N ILE A 65 0.04 23.60 -2.23
CA ILE A 65 -0.06 23.60 -0.77
C ILE A 65 -0.19 22.16 -0.30
N VAL A 66 0.77 21.71 0.50
CA VAL A 66 0.76 20.40 1.15
C VAL A 66 0.01 20.51 2.47
N CYS A 67 -1.10 19.78 2.59
CA CYS A 67 -2.00 19.79 3.74
C CYS A 67 -1.51 18.84 4.85
N THR A 68 -0.60 19.34 5.70
CA THR A 68 0.03 18.56 6.79
C THR A 68 -0.98 17.86 7.71
N ASN A 69 -1.99 18.59 8.20
CA ASN A 69 -3.08 18.04 9.00
C ASN A 69 -3.84 16.87 8.34
N ARG A 70 -4.02 16.90 7.01
CA ARG A 70 -4.72 15.83 6.29
C ARG A 70 -3.83 14.60 6.09
N ILE A 71 -2.52 14.80 5.91
CA ILE A 71 -1.55 13.70 5.86
C ILE A 71 -1.49 12.99 7.21
N GLU A 72 -1.42 13.75 8.32
CA GLU A 72 -1.45 13.19 9.68
C GLU A 72 -2.74 12.41 9.96
N ALA A 73 -3.89 12.97 9.55
CA ALA A 73 -5.18 12.30 9.68
C ALA A 73 -5.23 11.00 8.85
N ALA A 74 -4.73 11.01 7.61
CA ALA A 74 -4.66 9.83 6.77
C ALA A 74 -3.72 8.75 7.34
N ALA A 75 -2.57 9.15 7.88
CA ALA A 75 -1.63 8.24 8.54
C ALA A 75 -2.27 7.59 9.78
N THR A 76 -2.96 8.38 10.60
CA THR A 76 -3.66 7.88 11.80
C THR A 76 -4.79 6.92 11.42
N ALA A 77 -5.62 7.30 10.44
CA ALA A 77 -6.68 6.44 9.93
C ALA A 77 -6.14 5.13 9.35
N GLY A 78 -5.00 5.19 8.64
CA GLY A 78 -4.30 4.01 8.14
C GLY A 78 -3.83 3.09 9.27
N ALA A 79 -3.19 3.63 10.30
CA ALA A 79 -2.75 2.85 11.45
C ALA A 79 -3.92 2.16 12.18
N MET A 80 -5.03 2.89 12.38
CA MET A 80 -6.25 2.33 12.98
C MET A 80 -6.87 1.23 12.11
N ALA A 81 -6.93 1.44 10.79
CA ALA A 81 -7.45 0.46 9.85
C ALA A 81 -6.60 -0.83 9.84
N SER A 82 -5.27 -0.71 9.85
CA SER A 82 -4.36 -1.86 9.93
C SER A 82 -4.52 -2.63 11.25
N ALA A 83 -4.62 -1.93 12.38
CA ALA A 83 -4.86 -2.56 13.67
C ALA A 83 -6.22 -3.31 13.69
N HIS A 84 -7.27 -2.69 13.15
CA HIS A 84 -8.59 -3.32 13.06
C HIS A 84 -8.58 -4.53 12.12
N ALA A 85 -7.92 -4.44 10.96
CA ALA A 85 -7.79 -5.56 10.03
C ALA A 85 -7.08 -6.76 10.66
N ALA A 86 -6.06 -6.54 11.48
CA ALA A 86 -5.38 -7.61 12.22
C ALA A 86 -6.30 -8.31 13.23
N VAL A 87 -7.17 -7.56 13.91
CA VAL A 87 -8.20 -8.13 14.81
C VAL A 87 -9.21 -8.95 14.03
N VAL A 88 -9.79 -8.39 12.96
CA VAL A 88 -10.77 -9.09 12.12
C VAL A 88 -10.18 -10.37 11.53
N LYS A 89 -8.92 -10.34 11.06
CA LYS A 89 -8.22 -11.53 10.56
C LYS A 89 -8.10 -12.60 11.64
N ARG A 90 -7.73 -12.21 12.87
CA ARG A 90 -7.63 -13.14 14.00
C ARG A 90 -8.97 -13.81 14.31
N ASP A 91 -10.04 -13.02 14.41
CA ASP A 91 -11.37 -13.52 14.76
C ASP A 91 -11.92 -14.46 13.67
N ALA A 92 -11.69 -14.12 12.40
CA ALA A 92 -12.04 -14.98 11.27
C ALA A 92 -11.30 -16.33 11.32
N LEU A 93 -9.99 -16.32 11.58
CA LEU A 93 -9.19 -17.55 11.69
C LEU A 93 -9.57 -18.38 12.92
N GLN A 94 -9.90 -17.75 14.05
CA GLN A 94 -10.44 -18.45 15.22
C GLN A 94 -11.77 -19.15 14.93
N THR A 95 -12.66 -18.48 14.20
CA THR A 95 -13.95 -19.04 13.77
C THR A 95 -13.76 -20.22 12.82
N ALA A 96 -12.83 -20.09 11.87
CA ALA A 96 -12.46 -21.17 10.95
C ALA A 96 -11.89 -22.37 11.71
N LEU A 97 -10.95 -22.16 12.63
CA LEU A 97 -10.37 -23.21 13.48
C LEU A 97 -11.45 -23.96 14.27
N SER A 98 -12.37 -23.25 14.93
CA SER A 98 -13.47 -23.87 15.66
C SER A 98 -14.34 -24.72 14.73
N SER A 99 -14.67 -24.20 13.56
CA SER A 99 -15.50 -24.90 12.56
C SER A 99 -14.82 -26.19 12.08
N VAL A 100 -13.52 -26.12 11.77
CA VAL A 100 -12.75 -27.28 11.31
C VAL A 100 -12.60 -28.32 12.43
N MET A 101 -12.41 -27.89 13.69
CA MET A 101 -12.37 -28.81 14.84
C MET A 101 -13.70 -29.55 15.05
N VAL A 102 -14.84 -28.87 14.86
CA VAL A 102 -16.17 -29.51 14.90
C VAL A 102 -16.31 -30.52 13.77
N THR A 103 -15.92 -30.16 12.55
CA THR A 103 -15.93 -31.08 11.40
C THR A 103 -15.06 -32.30 11.67
N ARG A 104 -13.85 -32.11 12.23
CA ARG A 104 -12.96 -33.20 12.62
C ARG A 104 -13.64 -34.17 13.58
N ALA A 105 -14.28 -33.65 14.62
CA ALA A 105 -14.98 -34.47 15.61
C ALA A 105 -16.17 -35.21 14.99
N SER A 106 -16.89 -34.58 14.07
CA SER A 106 -17.98 -35.21 13.32
C SER A 106 -17.48 -36.38 12.47
N ILE A 107 -16.40 -36.19 11.70
CA ILE A 107 -15.80 -37.25 10.87
C ILE A 107 -15.25 -38.39 11.73
N ALA A 108 -14.59 -38.08 12.86
CA ALA A 108 -14.04 -39.09 13.76
C ALA A 108 -15.12 -40.03 14.32
N ASN A 109 -16.30 -39.49 14.64
CA ASN A 109 -17.42 -40.24 15.20
C ASN A 109 -18.35 -40.82 14.14
N ASN A 110 -18.11 -40.55 12.85
CA ASN A 110 -18.96 -41.06 11.79
C ASN A 110 -18.63 -42.52 11.47
N ALA A 111 -19.54 -43.41 11.86
CA ALA A 111 -19.44 -44.85 11.62
C ALA A 111 -19.80 -45.26 10.18
N SER A 112 -20.44 -44.38 9.39
CA SER A 112 -20.77 -44.67 7.99
C SER A 112 -19.58 -44.51 7.04
N ILE A 113 -18.50 -43.87 7.49
CA ILE A 113 -17.28 -43.70 6.70
C ILE A 113 -16.38 -44.93 6.89
N PRO A 114 -15.91 -45.56 5.79
CA PRO A 114 -14.93 -46.64 5.87
C PRO A 114 -13.68 -46.22 6.66
N PRO A 115 -13.05 -47.12 7.44
CA PRO A 115 -11.92 -46.75 8.31
C PRO A 115 -10.75 -46.08 7.59
N ALA A 116 -10.41 -46.54 6.38
CA ALA A 116 -9.33 -45.98 5.57
C ALA A 116 -9.67 -44.55 5.10
N ASP A 117 -10.87 -44.34 4.58
CA ASP A 117 -11.34 -43.03 4.12
C ASP A 117 -11.44 -42.03 5.27
N ARG A 118 -11.92 -42.50 6.44
CA ARG A 118 -11.97 -41.69 7.67
C ARG A 118 -10.57 -41.28 8.11
N ALA A 119 -9.61 -42.18 8.06
CA ALA A 119 -8.22 -41.87 8.41
C ALA A 119 -7.61 -40.84 7.45
N SER A 120 -7.86 -40.96 6.14
CA SER A 120 -7.41 -39.99 5.14
C SER A 120 -8.03 -38.61 5.36
N ALA A 121 -9.35 -38.53 5.51
CA ALA A 121 -10.05 -37.27 5.74
C ALA A 121 -9.60 -36.58 7.04
N LEU A 122 -9.36 -37.35 8.11
CA LEU A 122 -8.83 -36.79 9.36
C LEU A 122 -7.42 -36.24 9.19
N LYS A 123 -6.57 -36.89 8.39
CA LYS A 123 -5.24 -36.37 8.07
C LYS A 123 -5.32 -35.04 7.33
N ASP A 124 -6.16 -34.93 6.30
CA ASP A 124 -6.30 -33.68 5.53
C ASP A 124 -6.82 -32.54 6.40
N ILE A 125 -7.76 -32.84 7.30
CA ILE A 125 -8.27 -31.88 8.29
C ILE A 125 -7.17 -31.46 9.28
N ASP A 126 -6.34 -32.39 9.74
CA ASP A 126 -5.22 -32.10 10.64
C ASP A 126 -4.16 -31.21 9.98
N ASP A 127 -3.86 -31.45 8.70
CA ASP A 127 -2.95 -30.62 7.91
C ASP A 127 -3.54 -29.19 7.76
N ALA A 128 -4.82 -29.05 7.45
CA ALA A 128 -5.51 -27.75 7.38
C ALA A 128 -5.53 -27.01 8.74
N LEU A 129 -5.70 -27.72 9.85
CA LEU A 129 -5.63 -27.12 11.19
C LEU A 129 -4.24 -26.57 11.51
N VAL A 130 -3.18 -27.24 11.03
CA VAL A 130 -1.80 -26.73 11.17
C VAL A 130 -1.61 -25.46 10.35
N GLU A 131 -2.07 -25.45 9.10
CA GLU A 131 -1.99 -24.27 8.23
C GLU A 131 -2.70 -23.06 8.84
N LEU A 132 -3.95 -23.22 9.30
CA LEU A 132 -4.72 -22.14 9.92
C LEU A 132 -4.06 -21.61 11.21
N ARG A 133 -3.46 -22.49 12.02
CA ARG A 133 -2.70 -22.07 13.22
C ARG A 133 -1.45 -21.28 12.85
N ASN A 134 -0.74 -21.71 11.82
CA ASN A 134 0.45 -21.03 11.32
C ASN A 134 0.09 -19.64 10.77
N GLU A 135 -1.00 -19.54 10.01
CA GLU A 135 -1.48 -18.26 9.49
C GLU A 135 -1.86 -17.31 10.63
N MET A 136 -2.56 -17.81 11.66
CA MET A 136 -2.92 -17.03 12.84
C MET A 136 -1.67 -16.57 13.62
N ALA A 137 -0.65 -17.41 13.73
CA ALA A 137 0.63 -17.05 14.34
C ALA A 137 1.47 -16.08 13.49
N GLY A 138 1.14 -15.94 12.20
CA GLY A 138 1.78 -15.03 11.26
C GLY A 138 1.22 -13.60 11.28
N ILE A 139 0.07 -13.36 11.90
CA ILE A 139 -0.57 -12.04 11.92
C ILE A 139 0.34 -11.01 12.59
N GLY A 140 0.69 -9.94 11.86
CA GLY A 140 1.47 -8.82 12.38
C GLY A 140 2.99 -9.00 12.35
N LYS A 141 3.49 -9.99 11.59
CA LYS A 141 4.93 -10.20 11.34
C LYS A 141 5.44 -9.61 10.02
N ASP A 142 4.61 -8.82 9.34
CA ASP A 142 4.97 -8.05 8.14
C ASP A 142 5.51 -6.67 8.52
#